data_AF-U2GXY6-F1
#
_entry.id   AF-U2GXY6-F1
#
_cell.length_a   1.000
_cell.length_b   1.000
_cell.length_c   1.000
_cell.angle_alpha   90.00
_cell.angle_beta   90.00
_cell.angle_gamma   90.00
#
_symmetry.space_group_name_H-M   'P 1'
#
loop_
_entity.id
_entity.type
_entity.pdbx_description
1 polymer ?
#
loop_
_entity_poly.entity_id
_entity_poly.type
_entity_poly.pdbx_seq_one_letter_code
_entity_poly.pdbx_strand_id
1 'polypeptide(L)'
;MVEVRIDFDEIDKIRELNYAYGNRIPENIKEKMLYFLSLKLNLPLTHNWDTFKEFYQYLHFKELQEFKPEDGWASYDEFLMIKEEDNKCGVKNKQGVRDNLKLIFINFNKFYKEHNELANKLLNFISDVKSEMLNYCDKNNNDFLNITVVIES
;
A
#
# COMPACT_ATOMS: atom_id res chain seq x y z
N MET A 1 6.11 10.27 10.29
CA MET A 1 5.36 10.10 9.03
C MET A 1 6.32 9.71 7.92
N VAL A 2 5.95 8.73 7.10
CA VAL A 2 6.67 8.33 5.88
C VAL A 2 6.06 9.06 4.69
N GLU A 3 6.89 9.69 3.86
CA GLU A 3 6.46 10.30 2.61
C GLU A 3 6.85 9.42 1.42
N VAL A 4 5.89 9.07 0.58
CA VAL A 4 6.12 8.30 -0.64
C VAL A 4 5.68 9.14 -1.83
N ARG A 5 6.63 9.45 -2.70
CA ARG A 5 6.39 10.20 -3.94
C ARG A 5 6.08 9.22 -5.07
N ILE A 6 4.90 9.35 -5.65
CA ILE A 6 4.38 8.53 -6.74
C ILE A 6 4.26 9.45 -7.96
N ASP A 7 5.27 9.38 -8.83
CA ASP A 7 5.27 10.09 -10.10
C ASP A 7 4.63 9.23 -11.18
N PHE A 8 3.46 9.65 -11.65
CA PHE A 8 2.69 8.89 -12.63
C PHE A 8 3.34 8.89 -14.02
N ASP A 9 4.24 9.85 -14.34
CA ASP A 9 5.01 9.83 -15.59
C ASP A 9 6.09 8.72 -15.59
N GLU A 10 6.46 8.18 -14.43
CA GLU A 10 7.35 7.01 -14.34
C GLU A 10 6.64 5.73 -14.82
N ILE A 11 5.31 5.66 -14.68
CA ILE A 11 4.53 4.45 -14.99
C ILE A 11 4.61 4.14 -16.49
N ASP A 12 4.49 5.16 -17.36
CA ASP A 12 4.56 4.97 -18.81
C ASP A 12 5.92 4.44 -19.28
N LYS A 13 6.98 4.78 -18.54
CA LYS A 13 8.37 4.38 -18.84
C LYS A 13 8.64 2.91 -18.49
N ILE A 14 7.76 2.24 -17.74
CA ILE A 14 7.91 0.82 -17.41
C ILE A 14 7.72 -0.01 -18.68
N ARG A 15 8.77 -0.73 -19.06
CA ARG A 15 8.80 -1.64 -20.23
C ARG A 15 8.72 -3.12 -19.85
N GLU A 16 9.12 -3.45 -18.63
CA GLU A 16 9.23 -4.81 -18.14
C GLU A 16 8.90 -4.84 -16.65
N LEU A 17 8.20 -5.88 -16.22
CA LEU A 17 7.83 -6.15 -14.84
C LEU A 17 8.71 -7.29 -14.34
N ASN A 18 9.57 -7.01 -13.36
CA ASN A 18 10.48 -8.00 -12.78
C ASN A 18 9.80 -8.66 -11.58
N TYR A 19 9.42 -9.94 -11.72
CA TYR A 19 8.89 -10.76 -10.64
C TYR A 19 9.91 -11.83 -10.22
N ALA A 20 9.70 -12.44 -9.05
CA ALA A 20 10.59 -13.51 -8.55
C ALA A 20 10.70 -14.72 -9.50
N TYR A 21 9.65 -14.98 -10.29
CA TYR A 21 9.57 -16.13 -11.21
C TYR A 21 9.99 -15.78 -12.64
N GLY A 22 10.48 -14.56 -12.86
CA GLY A 22 10.93 -14.08 -14.17
C GLY A 22 10.27 -12.76 -14.57
N ASN A 23 10.76 -12.24 -15.69
CA ASN A 23 10.31 -10.97 -16.21
C ASN A 23 9.11 -11.12 -17.14
N ARG A 24 8.25 -10.09 -17.19
CA ARG A 24 7.06 -10.04 -18.04
C ARG A 24 6.91 -8.67 -18.69
N ILE A 25 6.49 -8.63 -19.96
CA ILE A 25 6.09 -7.39 -20.62
C ILE A 25 4.67 -7.03 -20.15
N PRO A 26 4.42 -5.81 -19.63
CA PRO A 26 3.10 -5.40 -19.16
C PRO A 26 2.14 -5.27 -20.34
N GLU A 27 0.92 -5.78 -20.17
CA GLU A 27 -0.11 -5.75 -21.22
C GLU A 27 -0.83 -4.40 -21.33
N ASN A 28 -0.92 -3.68 -20.21
CA ASN A 28 -1.69 -2.44 -20.13
C ASN A 28 -1.20 -1.54 -18.98
N ILE A 29 -1.69 -0.31 -18.97
CA ILE A 29 -1.31 0.70 -17.97
C ILE A 29 -1.71 0.32 -16.53
N LYS A 30 -2.80 -0.45 -16.35
CA LYS A 30 -3.21 -0.95 -15.02
C LYS A 30 -2.16 -1.86 -14.43
N GLU A 31 -1.61 -2.80 -15.20
CA GLU A 31 -0.55 -3.68 -14.70
C GLU A 31 0.69 -2.89 -14.27
N LYS A 32 1.11 -1.92 -15.10
CA LYS A 32 2.23 -1.03 -14.77
C LYS A 32 1.99 -0.25 -13.49
N MET A 33 0.79 0.32 -13.33
CA MET A 33 0.44 1.11 -12.15
C MET A 33 0.46 0.26 -10.88
N LEU A 34 -0.18 -0.92 -10.89
CA LEU A 34 -0.22 -1.79 -9.71
C LEU A 34 1.17 -2.31 -9.33
N TYR A 35 1.98 -2.68 -10.33
CA TYR A 35 3.37 -3.06 -10.11
C TYR A 35 4.19 -1.91 -9.50
N PHE A 36 4.08 -0.72 -10.10
CA PHE A 36 4.78 0.47 -9.64
C PHE A 36 4.41 0.86 -8.21
N LEU A 37 3.12 0.84 -7.88
CA LEU A 37 2.64 1.10 -6.53
C LEU A 37 3.15 0.05 -5.54
N SER A 38 3.14 -1.23 -5.92
CA SER A 38 3.69 -2.31 -5.09
C SER A 38 5.16 -2.04 -4.74
N LEU A 39 5.96 -1.63 -5.72
CA LEU A 39 7.36 -1.24 -5.50
C LEU A 39 7.50 -0.03 -4.57
N LYS A 40 6.79 1.07 -4.86
CA LYS A 40 6.88 2.31 -4.08
C LYS A 40 6.42 2.12 -2.63
N LEU A 41 5.54 1.16 -2.39
CA LEU A 41 4.96 0.86 -1.08
C LEU A 41 5.64 -0.31 -0.36
N ASN A 42 6.65 -0.93 -0.96
CA ASN A 42 7.27 -2.15 -0.45
C ASN A 42 6.22 -3.24 -0.13
N LEU A 43 5.32 -3.50 -1.09
CA LEU A 43 4.33 -4.55 -1.04
C LEU A 43 4.71 -5.69 -1.99
N PRO A 44 4.21 -6.92 -1.78
CA PRO A 44 4.43 -7.98 -2.74
C PRO A 44 3.90 -7.58 -4.13
N LEU A 45 4.63 -7.96 -5.16
CA LEU A 45 4.38 -7.49 -6.52
C LEU A 45 3.10 -8.12 -7.08
N THR A 46 2.20 -7.29 -7.60
CA THR A 46 0.96 -7.75 -8.24
C THR A 46 0.53 -6.85 -9.38
N HIS A 47 -0.30 -7.40 -10.26
CA HIS A 47 -0.99 -6.71 -11.35
C HIS A 47 -2.52 -6.91 -11.30
N ASN A 48 -3.02 -7.50 -10.20
CA ASN A 48 -4.43 -7.77 -9.93
C ASN A 48 -4.92 -6.88 -8.77
N TRP A 49 -6.08 -6.25 -8.93
CA TRP A 49 -6.68 -5.37 -7.93
C TRP A 49 -7.10 -6.08 -6.64
N ASP A 50 -7.63 -7.29 -6.73
CA ASP A 50 -8.10 -8.06 -5.57
C ASP A 50 -6.90 -8.46 -4.71
N THR A 51 -5.85 -8.99 -5.34
CA THR A 51 -4.57 -9.28 -4.67
C THR A 51 -3.92 -8.02 -4.10
N PHE A 52 -3.99 -6.89 -4.83
CA PHE A 52 -3.47 -5.62 -4.34
C PHE A 52 -4.21 -5.13 -3.09
N LYS A 53 -5.54 -5.36 -3.02
CA LYS A 53 -6.34 -5.10 -1.84
C LYS A 53 -5.90 -5.93 -0.65
N GLU A 54 -5.68 -7.22 -0.85
CA GLU A 54 -5.16 -8.12 0.19
C GLU A 54 -3.80 -7.64 0.71
N PHE A 55 -2.88 -7.24 -0.17
CA PHE A 55 -1.56 -6.75 0.25
C PHE A 55 -1.59 -5.42 1.00
N TYR A 56 -2.61 -4.59 0.79
CA TYR A 56 -2.78 -3.37 1.57
C TYR A 56 -3.10 -3.64 3.04
N GLN A 57 -3.53 -4.86 3.39
CA GLN A 57 -3.69 -5.26 4.79
C GLN A 57 -2.36 -5.23 5.55
N TYR A 58 -1.23 -5.42 4.85
CA TYR A 58 0.10 -5.25 5.44
C TYR A 58 0.41 -3.79 5.85
N LEU A 59 -0.43 -2.82 5.48
CA LEU A 59 -0.29 -1.42 5.87
C LEU A 59 -1.18 -1.02 7.05
N HIS A 60 -1.89 -1.95 7.70
CA HIS A 60 -2.84 -1.61 8.78
C HIS A 60 -2.19 -0.96 10.01
N PHE A 61 -0.98 -1.39 10.39
CA PHE A 61 -0.35 -1.00 11.66
C PHE A 61 1.00 -0.28 11.49
N LYS A 62 1.27 0.72 12.33
CA LYS A 62 2.57 1.41 12.45
C LYS A 62 3.63 0.51 13.09
N GLU A 63 3.22 -0.33 14.03
CA GLU A 63 3.98 -1.50 14.49
C GLU A 63 3.10 -2.34 15.41
N LEU A 64 3.01 -3.65 15.21
CA LEU A 64 2.37 -4.54 16.18
C LEU A 64 3.32 -4.68 17.39
N GLN A 65 3.23 -3.76 18.35
CA GLN A 65 4.16 -3.76 19.50
C GLN A 65 3.83 -4.87 20.49
N GLU A 66 2.54 -5.08 20.79
CA GLU A 66 2.09 -5.98 21.84
C GLU A 66 1.02 -6.95 21.34
N PHE A 67 1.05 -8.16 21.89
CA PHE A 67 -0.01 -9.13 21.70
C PHE A 67 -1.22 -8.75 22.56
N LYS A 68 -2.38 -8.52 21.92
CA LYS A 68 -3.65 -8.34 22.63
C LYS A 68 -4.61 -9.47 22.21
N PRO A 69 -5.15 -10.27 23.16
CA PRO A 69 -6.11 -11.34 22.85
C PRO A 69 -7.37 -10.83 22.14
N GLU A 70 -7.71 -9.57 22.35
CA GLU A 70 -8.87 -8.88 21.77
C GLU A 70 -8.72 -8.61 20.27
N ASP A 71 -7.50 -8.66 19.74
CA ASP A 71 -7.21 -8.46 18.32
C ASP A 71 -7.58 -9.68 17.46
N GLY A 72 -8.11 -10.75 18.07
CA GLY A 72 -8.69 -11.90 17.37
C GLY A 72 -7.68 -12.98 16.96
N TRP A 73 -6.43 -12.88 17.40
CA TRP A 73 -5.41 -13.91 17.21
C TRP A 73 -5.73 -15.17 18.03
N ALA A 74 -5.58 -16.35 17.45
CA ALA A 74 -5.80 -17.61 18.16
C ALA A 74 -4.68 -17.93 19.16
N SER A 75 -3.48 -17.36 18.99
CA SER A 75 -2.34 -17.55 19.91
C SER A 75 -1.26 -16.47 19.80
N TYR A 76 -0.36 -16.41 20.79
CA TYR A 76 0.84 -15.56 20.76
C TYR A 76 1.82 -15.96 19.63
N ASP A 77 1.94 -17.25 19.33
CA ASP A 77 2.80 -17.76 18.25
C ASP A 77 2.29 -17.33 16.88
N GLU A 78 0.97 -17.38 16.67
CA GLU A 78 0.32 -16.85 15.46
C GLU A 78 0.56 -15.33 15.32
N PHE A 79 0.45 -14.58 16.42
CA PHE A 79 0.79 -13.16 16.43
C PHE A 79 2.25 -12.90 16.04
N LEU A 80 3.21 -13.68 16.56
CA LEU A 80 4.62 -13.52 16.20
C LEU A 80 4.88 -13.80 14.72
N MET A 81 4.27 -14.86 14.19
CA MET A 81 4.41 -15.24 12.78
C MET A 81 3.85 -14.14 11.86
N ILE A 82 2.65 -13.64 12.16
CA ILE A 82 2.02 -12.56 11.38
C ILE A 82 2.83 -11.27 11.51
N LYS A 83 3.30 -10.93 12.72
CA LYS A 83 4.17 -9.79 12.95
C LYS A 83 5.46 -9.87 12.12
N GLU A 84 6.07 -11.06 12.00
CA GLU A 84 7.29 -11.25 11.21
C GLU A 84 7.03 -11.07 9.71
N GLU A 85 5.96 -11.67 9.17
CA GLU A 85 5.59 -11.54 7.75
C GLU A 85 5.17 -10.10 7.40
N ASP A 86 4.30 -9.48 8.20
CA ASP A 86 3.84 -8.11 8.00
C ASP A 86 5.00 -7.12 8.05
N ASN A 87 6.01 -7.36 8.88
CA ASN A 87 7.17 -6.48 9.01
C ASN A 87 8.11 -6.52 7.80
N LYS A 88 7.97 -7.49 6.89
CA LYS A 88 8.69 -7.51 5.60
C LYS A 88 8.09 -6.50 4.62
N CYS A 89 6.81 -6.16 4.81
CA CYS A 89 6.05 -5.32 3.90
C CYS A 89 5.81 -3.91 4.47
N GLY A 90 5.47 -2.98 3.58
CA GLY A 90 5.21 -1.58 3.92
C GLY A 90 6.47 -0.73 4.00
N VAL A 91 6.29 0.58 3.86
CA VAL A 91 7.38 1.56 3.89
C VAL A 91 7.65 1.97 5.33
N LYS A 92 8.93 1.99 5.70
CA LYS A 92 9.42 2.37 7.03
C LYS A 92 10.05 3.76 6.98
N ASN A 93 10.00 4.48 8.09
CA ASN A 93 10.69 5.76 8.25
C ASN A 93 12.22 5.54 8.41
N LYS A 94 12.97 6.61 8.63
CA LYS A 94 14.44 6.55 8.77
C LYS A 94 14.93 5.72 9.96
N GLN A 95 14.05 5.46 10.92
CA GLN A 95 14.29 4.66 12.11
C GLN A 95 13.92 3.18 11.91
N GLY A 96 13.42 2.80 10.72
CA GLY A 96 13.05 1.42 10.41
C GLY A 96 11.68 0.98 10.96
N VAL A 97 10.84 1.92 11.40
CA VAL A 97 9.48 1.64 11.90
C VAL A 97 8.42 2.10 10.90
N ARG A 98 7.27 1.41 10.82
CA ARG A 98 6.14 1.90 10.00
C ARG A 98 5.51 3.09 10.73
N ASP A 99 4.97 4.03 9.98
CA ASP A 99 4.44 5.28 10.50
C ASP A 99 3.34 5.75 9.53
N ASN A 100 2.56 6.77 9.91
CA ASN A 100 1.58 7.41 9.03
C ASN A 100 2.17 7.63 7.63
N LEU A 101 1.41 7.29 6.61
CA LEU A 101 1.83 7.34 5.22
C LEU A 101 1.25 8.57 4.54
N LYS A 102 2.11 9.38 3.94
CA LYS A 102 1.73 10.49 3.08
C LYS A 102 2.11 10.15 1.64
N LEU A 103 1.11 9.85 0.83
CA LEU A 103 1.25 9.63 -0.60
C LEU A 103 1.23 10.99 -1.29
N ILE A 104 2.30 11.30 -2.00
CA ILE A 104 2.45 12.52 -2.77
C ILE A 104 2.36 12.13 -4.25
N PHE A 105 1.24 12.44 -4.87
CA PHE A 105 0.94 12.15 -6.25
C PHE A 105 1.47 13.27 -7.13
N ILE A 106 2.41 12.94 -8.02
CA ILE A 106 3.06 13.87 -8.95
C ILE A 106 2.59 13.52 -10.37
N ASN A 107 2.29 14.52 -11.19
CA ASN A 107 1.75 14.35 -12.55
C ASN A 107 0.41 13.59 -12.62
N PHE A 108 -0.28 13.42 -11.49
CA PHE A 108 -1.52 12.66 -11.42
C PHE A 108 -2.65 13.30 -12.24
N ASN A 109 -2.68 14.63 -12.33
CA ASN A 109 -3.70 15.33 -13.13
C ASN A 109 -3.59 15.00 -14.63
N LYS A 110 -2.37 14.80 -15.14
CA LYS A 110 -2.14 14.34 -16.51
C LYS A 110 -2.59 12.90 -16.67
N PHE A 111 -2.15 12.01 -15.78
CA PHE A 111 -2.59 10.61 -15.75
C PHE A 111 -4.12 10.48 -15.67
N TYR A 112 -4.77 11.29 -14.85
CA TYR A 112 -6.23 11.32 -14.69
C TYR A 112 -6.94 11.68 -16.00
N LYS A 113 -6.40 12.62 -16.79
CA LYS A 113 -6.97 12.98 -18.10
C LYS A 113 -6.86 11.84 -19.10
N GLU A 114 -5.76 11.10 -19.07
CA GLU A 114 -5.48 10.02 -20.02
C GLU A 114 -6.12 8.68 -19.61
N HIS A 115 -6.30 8.45 -18.30
CA HIS A 115 -6.70 7.19 -17.70
C HIS A 115 -7.73 7.37 -16.56
N ASN A 116 -8.78 8.16 -16.80
CA ASN A 116 -9.75 8.59 -15.79
C ASN A 116 -10.39 7.44 -14.98
N GLU A 117 -10.82 6.35 -15.61
CA GLU A 117 -11.44 5.21 -14.94
C GLU A 117 -10.47 4.55 -13.96
N LEU A 118 -9.21 4.37 -14.38
CA LEU A 118 -8.17 3.76 -13.56
C LEU A 118 -7.76 4.69 -12.41
N ALA A 119 -7.64 5.98 -12.68
CA ALA A 119 -7.32 6.99 -11.67
C ALA A 119 -8.44 7.09 -10.60
N ASN A 120 -9.70 7.09 -11.02
CA ASN A 120 -10.85 7.03 -10.09
C ASN A 120 -10.85 5.74 -9.28
N LYS A 121 -10.56 4.60 -9.91
CA LYS A 121 -10.46 3.33 -9.21
C LYS A 121 -9.37 3.34 -8.14
N LEU A 122 -8.21 3.95 -8.41
CA LEU A 122 -7.14 4.10 -7.42
C LEU A 122 -7.55 5.00 -6.24
N LEU A 123 -8.21 6.14 -6.52
CA LEU A 123 -8.67 7.04 -5.46
C LEU A 123 -9.74 6.38 -4.58
N ASN A 124 -10.72 5.70 -5.20
CA ASN A 124 -11.75 4.96 -4.48
C ASN A 124 -11.12 3.84 -3.65
N PHE A 125 -10.20 3.07 -4.21
CA PHE A 125 -9.46 2.04 -3.50
C PHE A 125 -8.74 2.59 -2.26
N ILE A 126 -8.02 3.70 -2.39
CA ILE A 126 -7.35 4.33 -1.26
C ILE A 126 -8.36 4.82 -0.21
N SER A 127 -9.52 5.33 -0.64
CA SER A 127 -10.61 5.73 0.27
C SER A 127 -11.20 4.53 1.03
N ASP A 128 -11.41 3.41 0.34
CA ASP A 128 -11.92 2.18 0.93
C ASP A 128 -10.94 1.64 1.98
N VAL A 129 -9.65 1.57 1.66
CA VAL A 129 -8.59 1.19 2.61
C VAL A 129 -8.61 2.07 3.85
N LYS A 130 -8.69 3.41 3.69
CA LYS A 130 -8.77 4.33 4.84
C LYS A 130 -10.00 4.07 5.70
N SER A 131 -11.16 3.84 5.06
CA SER A 131 -12.42 3.60 5.77
C SER A 131 -12.40 2.27 6.51
N GLU A 132 -11.83 1.24 5.89
CA GLU A 132 -11.61 -0.07 6.51
C GLU A 132 -10.68 0.06 7.73
N MET A 133 -9.57 0.80 7.61
CA MET A 133 -8.67 1.08 8.73
C MET A 133 -9.38 1.78 9.91
N LEU A 134 -10.28 2.74 9.63
CA LEU A 134 -11.04 3.43 10.69
C LEU A 134 -11.96 2.48 11.48
N ASN A 135 -12.52 1.44 10.86
CA ASN A 135 -13.36 0.46 11.56
C ASN A 135 -12.57 -0.34 12.62
N TYR A 136 -11.26 -0.45 12.46
CA TYR A 136 -10.37 -1.08 13.45
C TYR A 136 -9.87 -0.08 14.52
N CYS A 137 -9.85 1.23 14.22
CA CYS A 137 -9.39 2.29 15.14
C CYS A 137 -10.27 2.46 16.39
N ASP A 138 -11.60 2.33 16.26
CA ASP A 138 -12.56 2.72 17.31
C ASP A 138 -12.55 1.83 18.56
N LYS A 139 -11.81 0.70 18.55
CA LYS A 139 -11.87 -0.25 19.65
C LYS A 139 -10.80 -0.08 20.72
N ASN A 140 -9.61 0.47 20.44
CA ASN A 140 -8.49 0.37 21.40
C ASN A 140 -7.41 1.46 21.37
N ASN A 141 -7.65 2.65 20.81
CA ASN A 141 -6.68 3.77 20.87
C ASN A 141 -5.29 3.43 20.26
N ASN A 142 -5.25 2.47 19.31
CA ASN A 142 -4.03 1.77 18.89
C ASN A 142 -3.35 2.36 17.64
N ASP A 143 -2.08 1.95 17.47
CA ASP A 143 -1.07 2.25 16.44
C ASP A 143 -1.47 2.02 14.96
N PHE A 144 -2.67 2.43 14.53
CA PHE A 144 -3.06 2.34 13.13
C PHE A 144 -2.33 3.37 12.27
N LEU A 145 -2.00 2.95 11.06
CA LEU A 145 -1.37 3.80 10.06
C LEU A 145 -2.44 4.64 9.36
N ASN A 146 -2.32 5.96 9.46
CA ASN A 146 -3.16 6.87 8.70
C ASN A 146 -2.54 7.14 7.32
N ILE A 147 -3.34 7.04 6.26
CA ILE A 147 -2.93 7.38 4.89
C ILE A 147 -3.47 8.76 4.52
N THR A 148 -2.59 9.68 4.17
CA THR A 148 -2.94 10.97 3.55
C THR A 148 -2.52 10.96 2.08
N VAL A 149 -3.34 11.53 1.21
CA VAL A 149 -3.00 11.72 -0.21
C VAL A 149 -2.92 13.21 -0.48
N VAL A 150 -1.84 13.65 -1.11
CA VAL A 150 -1.64 15.01 -1.60
C VAL A 150 -1.36 14.92 -3.08
N ILE A 151 -2.09 15.67 -3.89
CA ILE A 151 -1.82 15.80 -5.32
C ILE A 151 -1.01 17.08 -5.51
N GLU A 152 0.23 16.94 -5.96
CA GLU A 152 1.05 18.07 -6.41
C GLU A 152 0.65 18.40 -7.85
N SER A 153 0.16 19.63 -8.02
CA SER A 153 -0.22 20.25 -9.29
C SER A 153 1.00 20.65 -10.12
#